data_AF-A0A2V8E7L2-F1
#
_entry.id   AF-A0A2V8E7L2-F1
#
_cell.length_a   1.000
_cell.length_b   1.000
_cell.length_c   1.000
_cell.angle_alpha   90.00
_cell.angle_beta   90.00
_cell.angle_gamma   90.00
#
_symmetry.space_group_name_H-M   'P 1'
#
loop_
_entity.id
_entity.type
_entity.pdbx_description
1 polymer ?
#
loop_
_entity_poly.entity_id
_entity_poly.type
_entity_poly.pdbx_seq_one_letter_code
_entity_poly.pdbx_strand_id
1 'polypeptide(L)'
;MPRRSTPRVPADPFDIVRSVGLALPDVEAATRYDGSPVLKLRGVFLAGLASDRSAEPHTLVVRVDFDERERLLEDAPDTYYVTDFYRSYPLVLVRLSHVDRDALHDLLSVSWRLSIAKTRRGARRALR
;
A
#
# COMPACT_ATOMS: atom_id res chain seq x y z
N MET A 1 4.70 -24.58 -33.29
CA MET A 1 4.52 -24.74 -31.83
C MET A 1 4.75 -23.38 -31.17
N PRO A 2 3.73 -22.62 -30.75
CA PRO A 2 3.98 -21.42 -29.98
C PRO A 2 4.33 -21.81 -28.55
N ARG A 3 5.49 -21.34 -28.08
CA ARG A 3 5.90 -21.46 -26.68
C ARG A 3 4.86 -20.73 -25.84
N ARG A 4 4.20 -21.45 -24.92
CA ARG A 4 3.32 -20.83 -23.92
C ARG A 4 4.21 -19.96 -23.04
N SER A 5 4.12 -18.65 -23.19
CA SER A 5 4.66 -17.70 -22.23
C SER A 5 3.91 -17.92 -20.93
N THR A 6 4.55 -18.60 -19.96
CA THR A 6 4.06 -18.61 -18.59
C THR A 6 3.99 -17.16 -18.10
N PRO A 7 2.90 -16.71 -17.46
CA PRO A 7 2.93 -15.44 -16.76
C PRO A 7 4.02 -15.57 -15.70
N ARG A 8 5.11 -14.81 -15.86
CA ARG A 8 6.13 -14.72 -14.82
C ARG A 8 5.47 -14.03 -13.65
N VAL A 9 5.02 -14.80 -12.66
CA VAL A 9 4.73 -14.27 -11.33
C VAL A 9 5.94 -13.40 -10.97
N PRO A 10 5.76 -12.12 -10.63
CA PRO A 10 6.89 -11.29 -10.22
C PRO A 10 7.58 -12.01 -9.04
N ALA A 11 8.90 -12.16 -9.13
CA ALA A 11 9.67 -12.91 -8.13
C ALA A 11 9.55 -12.30 -6.72
N ASP A 12 9.19 -11.01 -6.65
CA ASP A 12 8.77 -10.31 -5.44
C ASP A 12 7.36 -9.73 -5.62
N PRO A 13 6.36 -10.13 -4.80
CA PRO A 13 5.01 -9.55 -4.78
C PRO A 13 5.00 -8.01 -4.65
N PHE A 14 6.05 -7.44 -4.08
CA PHE A 14 6.19 -6.00 -3.93
C PHE A 14 6.69 -5.28 -5.19
N ASP A 15 7.24 -5.97 -6.19
CA ASP A 15 7.79 -5.34 -7.40
C ASP A 15 6.76 -4.51 -8.15
N ILE A 16 5.53 -5.03 -8.29
CA ILE A 16 4.44 -4.30 -8.95
C ILE A 16 4.01 -3.07 -8.14
N VAL A 17 3.93 -3.21 -6.82
CA VAL A 17 3.62 -2.11 -5.89
C VAL A 17 4.68 -1.03 -5.98
N ARG A 18 5.94 -1.42 -6.01
CA ARG A 18 7.08 -0.51 -6.19
C ARG A 18 7.01 0.20 -7.53
N SER A 19 6.79 -0.52 -8.62
CA SER A 19 6.72 0.05 -9.96
C SER A 19 5.59 1.08 -10.09
N VAL A 20 4.40 0.77 -9.58
CA VAL A 20 3.25 1.68 -9.64
C VAL A 20 3.46 2.86 -8.69
N GLY A 21 3.90 2.61 -7.46
CA GLY A 21 4.07 3.66 -6.47
C GLY A 21 5.15 4.68 -6.80
N LEU A 22 6.27 4.25 -7.39
CA LEU A 22 7.35 5.16 -7.81
C LEU A 22 6.97 6.05 -9.01
N ALA A 23 5.85 5.77 -9.69
CA ALA A 23 5.31 6.68 -10.69
C ALA A 23 4.64 7.92 -10.07
N LEU A 24 4.32 7.89 -8.77
CA LEU A 24 3.72 9.00 -8.05
C LEU A 24 4.80 10.01 -7.60
N PRO A 25 4.54 11.33 -7.67
CA PRO A 25 5.53 12.34 -7.31
C PRO A 25 6.01 12.23 -5.86
N ASP A 26 7.31 12.43 -5.64
CA ASP A 26 7.98 12.41 -4.33
C ASP A 26 7.85 11.09 -3.53
N VAL A 27 7.38 10.02 -4.16
CA VAL A 27 7.33 8.69 -3.54
C VAL A 27 8.67 8.00 -3.67
N GLU A 28 9.16 7.46 -2.56
CA GLU A 28 10.41 6.72 -2.47
C GLU A 28 10.16 5.28 -2.01
N ALA A 29 10.98 4.36 -2.52
CA ALA A 29 11.08 3.01 -1.97
C ALA A 29 12.13 3.02 -0.85
N ALA A 30 11.76 2.51 0.32
CA ALA A 30 12.62 2.38 1.47
C ALA A 30 12.48 0.97 2.07
N THR A 31 13.35 0.67 3.03
CA THR A 31 13.31 -0.60 3.77
C THR A 31 13.02 -0.30 5.24
N ARG A 32 12.16 -1.10 5.87
CA ARG A 32 11.97 -1.07 7.33
C ARG A 32 13.17 -1.72 8.05
N TYR A 33 13.20 -1.60 9.37
CA TYR A 33 14.25 -2.20 10.20
C TYR A 33 14.31 -3.74 10.07
N ASP A 34 13.19 -4.37 9.73
CA ASP A 34 13.03 -5.82 9.55
C ASP A 34 13.40 -6.30 8.13
N GLY A 35 13.89 -5.39 7.26
CA GLY A 35 14.22 -5.71 5.88
C GLY A 35 13.03 -5.67 4.91
N SER A 36 11.81 -5.42 5.38
CA SER A 36 10.62 -5.38 4.51
C SER A 36 10.58 -4.12 3.65
N PRO A 37 10.25 -4.23 2.34
CA PRO A 37 10.19 -3.08 1.46
C PRO A 37 8.90 -2.27 1.68
N VAL A 38 9.02 -0.94 1.59
CA VAL A 38 7.92 0.01 1.78
C VAL A 38 8.00 1.18 0.82
N LEU A 39 6.86 1.80 0.58
CA LEU A 39 6.73 3.09 -0.07
C LEU A 39 6.51 4.17 0.98
N LYS A 40 7.20 5.29 0.81
CA LYS A 40 7.05 6.49 1.63
C LYS A 40 6.90 7.73 0.76
N LEU A 41 6.20 8.73 1.28
CA LEU A 41 6.16 10.09 0.74
C LEU A 41 6.81 11.02 1.77
N ARG A 42 8.02 11.51 1.47
CA ARG A 42 8.76 12.43 2.36
C ARG A 42 8.78 11.95 3.82
N GLY A 43 9.12 10.68 4.03
CA GLY A 43 9.14 10.03 5.35
C GLY A 43 7.79 9.53 5.89
N VAL A 44 6.65 9.82 5.25
CA VAL A 44 5.33 9.31 5.64
C VAL A 44 5.05 7.97 4.95
N PHE A 45 4.73 6.93 5.73
CA PHE A 45 4.36 5.61 5.19
C PHE A 45 3.13 5.66 4.27
N LEU A 46 3.23 5.07 3.08
CA LEU A 46 2.14 4.92 2.11
C LEU A 46 1.64 3.48 2.01
N ALA A 47 2.55 2.56 1.74
CA ALA A 47 2.24 1.16 1.52
C ALA A 47 3.44 0.26 1.80
N GLY A 48 3.22 -1.00 2.09
CA GLY A 48 4.27 -1.98 2.38
C GLY A 48 3.68 -3.36 2.62
N LEU A 49 4.47 -4.41 2.44
CA LEU A 49 3.97 -5.75 2.76
C LEU A 49 3.60 -5.86 4.25
N ALA A 50 2.55 -6.62 4.52
CA ALA A 50 2.16 -6.97 5.88
C ALA A 50 3.26 -7.86 6.50
N SER A 51 3.68 -7.53 7.71
CA SER A 51 4.68 -8.28 8.48
C SER A 51 4.08 -9.03 9.66
N ASP A 52 2.86 -8.71 10.06
CA ASP A 52 2.17 -9.40 11.15
C ASP A 52 1.54 -10.72 10.68
N ARG A 53 1.54 -11.73 11.56
CA ARG A 53 1.05 -13.08 11.25
C ARG A 53 -0.48 -13.15 11.09
N SER A 54 -1.21 -12.14 11.54
CA SER A 54 -2.66 -12.08 11.32
C SER A 54 -3.03 -11.81 9.86
N ALA A 55 -2.11 -11.26 9.06
CA ALA A 55 -2.34 -11.00 7.65
C ALA A 55 -2.09 -12.26 6.81
N GLU A 56 -2.90 -12.42 5.77
CA GLU A 56 -2.73 -13.46 4.76
C GLU A 56 -1.40 -13.26 3.98
N PRO A 57 -0.81 -14.32 3.41
CA PRO A 57 0.37 -14.20 2.56
C PRO A 57 0.14 -13.22 1.40
N HIS A 58 1.19 -12.51 0.98
CA HIS A 58 1.14 -11.54 -0.13
C HIS A 58 0.15 -10.39 0.10
N THR A 59 -0.13 -10.05 1.36
CA THR A 59 -0.95 -8.91 1.71
C THR A 59 -0.15 -7.61 1.68
N LEU A 60 -0.70 -6.60 1.02
CA LEU A 60 -0.23 -5.23 1.10
C LEU A 60 -0.98 -4.47 2.20
N VAL A 61 -0.25 -3.76 3.03
CA VAL A 61 -0.78 -2.77 3.96
C VAL A 61 -0.75 -1.41 3.28
N VAL A 62 -1.88 -0.73 3.17
CA VAL A 62 -1.96 0.61 2.57
C VAL A 62 -2.55 1.60 3.57
N ARG A 63 -1.99 2.81 3.61
CA ARG A 63 -2.52 3.92 4.40
C ARG A 63 -3.78 4.50 3.77
N VAL A 64 -4.86 4.50 4.54
CA VAL A 64 -6.16 5.11 4.23
C VAL A 64 -6.73 5.72 5.52
N ASP A 65 -7.69 6.64 5.44
CA ASP A 65 -8.43 7.03 6.65
C ASP A 65 -9.51 5.99 7.00
N PHE A 66 -10.18 6.18 8.14
CA PHE A 66 -11.13 5.19 8.65
C PHE A 66 -12.39 5.11 7.77
N ASP A 67 -12.93 6.25 7.36
CA ASP A 67 -14.13 6.31 6.52
C ASP A 67 -13.88 5.65 5.16
N GLU A 68 -12.73 5.91 4.54
CA GLU A 68 -12.36 5.27 3.27
C GLU A 68 -12.09 3.77 3.44
N ARG A 69 -11.49 3.37 4.56
CA ARG A 69 -11.32 1.94 4.87
C ARG A 69 -12.68 1.25 4.92
N GLU A 70 -13.66 1.83 5.61
CA GLU A 70 -14.99 1.23 5.72
C GLU A 70 -15.65 1.09 4.34
N ARG A 71 -15.58 2.12 3.48
CA ARG A 71 -16.07 2.03 2.10
C ARG A 71 -15.40 0.90 1.31
N LEU A 72 -14.07 0.81 1.35
CA LEU A 72 -13.34 -0.24 0.64
C LEU A 72 -13.74 -1.65 1.12
N LEU A 73 -13.94 -1.81 2.43
CA LEU A 73 -14.40 -3.07 3.02
C LEU A 73 -15.83 -3.44 2.61
N GLU A 74 -16.70 -2.45 2.44
CA GLU A 74 -18.08 -2.64 1.98
C GLU A 74 -18.16 -2.94 0.47
N ASP A 75 -17.41 -2.17 -0.33
CA ASP A 75 -17.47 -2.24 -1.80
C ASP A 75 -16.78 -3.50 -2.36
N ALA A 76 -15.67 -3.93 -1.75
CA ALA A 76 -14.88 -5.06 -2.23
C ALA A 76 -14.23 -5.87 -1.08
N PRO A 77 -15.03 -6.56 -0.24
CA PRO A 77 -14.54 -7.34 0.91
C PRO A 77 -13.63 -8.53 0.52
N ASP A 78 -13.75 -9.03 -0.71
CA ASP A 78 -12.87 -10.06 -1.23
C ASP A 78 -11.45 -9.53 -1.49
N THR A 79 -11.32 -8.23 -1.71
CA THR A 79 -10.05 -7.55 -2.01
C THR A 79 -9.46 -6.90 -0.76
N TYR A 80 -10.30 -6.25 0.04
CA TYR A 80 -9.92 -5.46 1.19
C TYR A 80 -10.37 -6.11 2.49
N TYR A 81 -9.51 -6.08 3.49
CA TYR A 81 -9.84 -6.57 4.81
C TYR A 81 -9.06 -5.83 5.90
N VAL A 82 -9.38 -6.12 7.15
CA VAL A 82 -8.62 -5.64 8.32
C VAL A 82 -8.66 -6.71 9.39
N THR A 83 -7.55 -6.89 10.10
CA THR A 83 -7.48 -7.77 11.28
C THR A 83 -7.53 -6.94 12.55
N ASP A 84 -7.77 -7.57 13.69
CA ASP A 84 -7.80 -6.86 14.97
C ASP A 84 -6.48 -6.16 15.31
N PHE A 85 -5.35 -6.69 14.86
CA PHE A 85 -4.04 -6.04 14.99
C PHE A 85 -4.00 -4.69 14.24
N TYR A 86 -4.57 -4.62 13.03
CA TYR A 86 -4.56 -3.42 12.20
C TYR A 86 -5.74 -2.47 12.45
N ARG A 87 -6.80 -2.93 13.15
CA ARG A 87 -8.08 -2.23 13.30
C ARG A 87 -7.94 -0.80 13.86
N SER A 88 -7.03 -0.59 14.81
CA SER A 88 -6.80 0.71 15.46
C SER A 88 -5.96 1.70 14.63
N TYR A 89 -5.40 1.25 13.51
CA TYR A 89 -4.56 2.08 12.65
C TYR A 89 -5.34 2.54 11.40
N PRO A 90 -5.01 3.73 10.87
CA PRO A 90 -5.55 4.22 9.59
C PRO A 90 -4.85 3.49 8.42
N LEU A 91 -5.14 2.19 8.32
CA LEU A 91 -4.55 1.23 7.40
C LEU A 91 -5.62 0.23 6.95
N VAL A 92 -5.51 -0.24 5.71
CA VAL A 92 -6.29 -1.34 5.14
C VAL A 92 -5.35 -2.42 4.64
N LEU A 93 -5.78 -3.68 4.73
CA LEU A 93 -5.09 -4.83 4.15
C LEU A 93 -5.68 -5.14 2.79
N VAL A 94 -4.80 -5.47 1.85
CA VAL A 94 -5.16 -5.64 0.44
C VAL A 94 -4.59 -6.97 -0.04
N ARG A 95 -5.45 -7.84 -0.58
CA ARG A 95 -5.02 -9.08 -1.22
C ARG A 95 -4.50 -8.76 -2.62
N LEU A 96 -3.17 -8.81 -2.79
CA LEU A 96 -2.54 -8.49 -4.08
C LEU A 96 -2.99 -9.41 -5.22
N SER A 97 -3.47 -10.62 -4.92
CA SER A 97 -4.03 -11.54 -5.92
C SER A 97 -5.35 -11.05 -6.55
N HIS A 98 -6.07 -10.13 -5.89
CA HIS A 98 -7.38 -9.64 -6.31
C HIS A 98 -7.34 -8.17 -6.80
N VAL A 99 -6.14 -7.60 -6.94
CA VAL A 99 -5.95 -6.22 -7.37
C VAL A 99 -5.17 -6.20 -8.68
N ASP A 100 -5.77 -5.59 -9.70
CA ASP A 100 -5.05 -5.28 -10.94
C ASP A 100 -4.20 -4.01 -10.81
N ARG A 101 -3.40 -3.73 -11.84
CA ARG A 101 -2.47 -2.61 -11.84
C ARG A 101 -3.15 -1.24 -11.71
N ASP A 102 -4.33 -1.08 -12.30
CA ASP A 102 -5.04 0.21 -12.34
C ASP A 102 -5.73 0.45 -10.99
N ALA A 103 -6.38 -0.57 -10.42
CA ALA A 103 -6.91 -0.53 -9.06
C ALA A 103 -5.81 -0.25 -8.02
N LEU A 104 -4.63 -0.86 -8.18
CA LEU A 104 -3.47 -0.59 -7.33
C LEU A 104 -2.99 0.86 -7.45
N HIS A 105 -2.96 1.40 -8.68
CA HIS A 105 -2.58 2.78 -8.92
C HIS A 105 -3.55 3.76 -8.25
N ASP A 106 -4.85 3.52 -8.38
CA ASP A 106 -5.88 4.37 -7.78
C ASP A 106 -5.82 4.34 -6.26
N LEU A 107 -5.66 3.15 -5.68
CA LEU A 107 -5.48 2.97 -4.24
C LEU A 107 -4.24 3.70 -3.71
N LEU A 108 -3.09 3.55 -4.38
CA LEU A 108 -1.86 4.26 -4.01
C LEU A 108 -2.00 5.78 -4.19
N SER A 109 -2.77 6.22 -5.19
CA SER A 109 -3.07 7.63 -5.42
C SER A 109 -3.93 8.24 -4.32
N VAL A 110 -4.88 7.49 -3.76
CA VAL A 110 -5.65 7.91 -2.57
C VAL A 110 -4.72 8.04 -1.35
N SER A 111 -3.91 7.01 -1.09
CA SER A 111 -2.93 7.03 0.00
C SER A 111 -1.93 8.20 -0.11
N TRP A 112 -1.49 8.50 -1.34
CA TRP A 112 -0.62 9.62 -1.65
C TRP A 112 -1.26 10.98 -1.35
N ARG A 113 -2.50 11.20 -1.80
CA ARG A 113 -3.27 12.43 -1.50
C ARG A 113 -3.41 12.67 0.01
N LEU A 114 -3.73 11.62 0.77
CA LEU A 114 -3.81 11.69 2.24
C LEU A 114 -2.47 12.03 2.88
N SER A 115 -1.38 11.50 2.34
CA SER A 115 -0.04 11.69 2.87
C SER A 115 0.53 13.07 2.56
N ILE A 116 0.22 13.68 1.41
CA ILE A 116 0.57 15.07 1.11
C ILE A 116 0.01 16.01 2.19
N ALA A 117 -1.26 15.85 2.55
CA ALA A 117 -1.90 16.68 3.56
C ALA A 117 -1.18 16.58 4.91
N LYS A 118 -0.67 15.40 5.26
CA LYS A 118 0.11 15.18 6.49
C LYS A 118 1.51 15.79 6.43
N THR A 119 2.22 15.62 5.31
CA THR A 119 3.53 16.25 5.07
C THR A 119 3.46 17.78 5.18
N ARG A 120 2.42 18.40 4.59
CA ARG A 120 2.22 19.86 4.67
C ARG A 120 2.02 20.33 6.11
N ARG A 121 1.32 19.56 6.95
CA ARG A 121 1.14 19.84 8.38
C ARG A 121 2.44 19.65 9.18
N GLY A 122 3.23 18.63 8.86
CA GLY A 122 4.52 18.37 9.48
C GLY A 122 5.53 19.49 9.21
N ALA A 123 5.61 19.97 7.96
CA ALA A 123 6.48 21.08 7.57
C ALA A 123 6.15 22.38 8.32
N ARG A 124 4.87 22.67 8.56
CA ARG A 124 4.43 23.85 9.35
C ARG A 124 4.79 23.75 10.84
N ARG A 125 4.95 22.54 11.39
CA ARG A 125 5.36 22.32 12.78
C ARG A 125 6.87 22.43 12.99
N ALA A 126 7.69 22.18 11.97
CA ALA A 126 9.15 22.25 12.05
C ALA A 126 9.72 23.68 11.91
N LEU A 127 8.88 24.67 11.62
CA LEU A 127 9.23 26.10 11.50
C LEU A 127 8.91 26.90 12.79
N ARG A 128 8.80 26.22 13.94
CA ARG A 128 8.63 26.80 15.27
C ARG A 128 9.71 26.27 16.19
#